data_AF-A0A851ERT9-F1
#
_entry.id   AF-A0A851ERT9-F1
#
_cell.length_a   1.000
_cell.length_b   1.000
_cell.length_c   1.000
_cell.angle_alpha   90.00
_cell.angle_beta   90.00
_cell.angle_gamma   90.00
#
_symmetry.space_group_name_H-M   'P 1'
#
loop_
_entity.id
_entity.type
_entity.pdbx_description
1 polymer ?
#
loop_
_entity_poly.entity_id
_entity_poly.type
_entity_poly.pdbx_seq_one_letter_code
_entity_poly.pdbx_strand_id
1 'polypeptide(L)'
;GYTGFIPCFTDNVGLTYIPGVRKAIKEFDQFQLLKRNPPFTLGTKFPLTHWPETKIYTSGGLIPAYAGFVPHLQNIYALTYGNATREAFRKEQRR
;
A
#
# COMPACT_ATOMS: atom_id res chain seq x y z
N GLY A 1 32.99 -15.95 14.31
CA GLY A 1 31.84 -15.03 14.22
C GLY A 1 31.43 -14.90 12.77
N TYR A 2 30.16 -14.60 12.50
CA TYR A 2 29.69 -14.34 11.14
C TYR A 2 30.29 -13.01 10.63
N THR A 3 30.83 -12.96 9.43
CA THR A 3 31.49 -11.76 8.86
C THR A 3 30.79 -11.24 7.61
N GLY A 4 29.65 -11.83 7.25
CA GLY A 4 28.86 -11.40 6.11
C GLY A 4 28.09 -10.11 6.36
N PHE A 5 27.35 -9.68 5.35
CA PHE A 5 26.50 -8.50 5.42
C PHE A 5 25.41 -8.63 6.50
N ILE A 6 25.22 -7.57 7.28
CA ILE A 6 24.18 -7.45 8.30
C ILE A 6 23.32 -6.21 7.96
N PRO A 7 22.03 -6.39 7.64
CA PRO A 7 21.12 -5.28 7.35
C PRO A 7 21.03 -4.30 8.53
N CYS A 8 20.89 -3.00 8.26
CA CYS A 8 20.75 -1.93 9.27
C CYS A 8 21.96 -1.77 10.23
N PHE A 9 23.07 -2.49 10.00
CA PHE A 9 24.24 -2.39 10.89
C PHE A 9 25.00 -1.07 10.70
N THR A 10 25.00 -0.50 9.49
CA THR A 10 25.63 0.80 9.18
C THR A 10 25.04 1.95 9.97
N ASP A 11 23.77 1.85 10.34
CA ASP A 11 23.03 2.88 11.07
C ASP A 11 23.32 2.82 12.59
N ASN A 12 23.99 1.74 13.02
CA ASN A 12 24.32 1.45 14.41
C ASN A 12 25.76 1.83 14.75
N VAL A 13 26.03 3.14 14.80
CA VAL A 13 27.35 3.70 15.12
C VAL A 13 27.65 3.60 16.63
N GLY A 14 28.90 3.31 16.98
CA GLY A 14 29.38 3.37 18.38
C GLY A 14 29.11 2.12 19.22
N LEU A 15 28.57 1.05 18.64
CA LEU A 15 28.36 -0.24 19.31
C LEU A 15 29.45 -1.25 18.97
N THR A 16 29.79 -2.10 19.94
CA THR A 16 30.61 -3.29 19.65
C THR A 16 29.80 -4.29 18.82
N TYR A 17 30.50 -5.21 18.16
CA TYR A 17 29.90 -6.08 17.15
C TYR A 17 28.64 -6.83 17.65
N ILE A 18 28.72 -7.53 18.78
CA ILE A 18 27.60 -8.34 19.31
C ILE A 18 26.33 -7.51 19.63
N PRO A 19 26.39 -6.42 20.42
CA PRO A 19 25.21 -5.59 20.66
C PRO A 19 24.75 -4.86 19.39
N GLY A 20 25.67 -4.47 18.50
CA GLY A 20 25.34 -3.86 17.21
C GLY A 20 24.52 -4.81 16.32
N VAL A 21 24.93 -6.08 16.20
CA VAL A 21 24.21 -7.09 15.42
C VAL A 21 22.81 -7.31 15.99
N ARG A 22 22.68 -7.48 17.32
CA ARG A 22 21.37 -7.68 17.96
C ARG A 22 20.42 -6.52 17.71
N LYS A 23 20.93 -5.28 17.75
CA LYS A 23 20.13 -4.08 17.50
C LYS A 23 19.71 -4.00 16.02
N ALA A 24 20.66 -4.17 15.11
CA ALA A 24 20.45 -4.13 13.66
C ALA A 24 19.41 -5.16 13.19
N ILE A 25 19.49 -6.40 13.68
CA ILE A 25 18.53 -7.46 13.35
C ILE A 25 17.13 -7.14 13.86
N LYS A 26 17.01 -6.57 15.07
CA LYS A 26 15.72 -6.16 15.64
C LYS A 26 15.08 -5.04 14.83
N GLU A 27 15.85 -4.03 14.42
CA GLU A 27 15.38 -2.94 13.57
C GLU A 27 14.94 -3.46 12.19
N PHE A 28 15.75 -4.32 11.58
CA PHE A 28 15.41 -4.96 10.31
C PHE A 28 14.09 -5.73 10.38
N ASP A 29 13.88 -6.52 11.44
CA ASP A 29 12.64 -7.28 11.63
C ASP A 29 11.41 -6.37 11.75
N GLN A 30 11.52 -5.28 12.52
CA GLN A 30 10.47 -4.27 12.61
C GLN A 30 10.16 -3.63 11.25
N PHE A 31 11.18 -3.30 10.47
CA PHE A 31 10.98 -2.76 9.12
C PHE A 31 10.34 -3.78 8.17
N GLN A 32 10.68 -5.07 8.27
CA GLN A 32 10.01 -6.12 7.48
C GLN A 32 8.54 -6.24 7.85
N LEU A 33 8.22 -6.19 9.15
CA LEU A 33 6.84 -6.18 9.63
C LEU A 33 6.06 -4.96 9.11
N LEU A 34 6.64 -3.76 9.16
CA LEU A 34 6.01 -2.53 8.67
C LEU A 34 5.85 -2.53 7.13
N LYS A 35 6.77 -3.14 6.39
CA LYS A 35 6.64 -3.26 4.93
C LYS A 35 5.54 -4.25 4.53
N ARG A 36 5.43 -5.39 5.24
CA ARG A 36 4.38 -6.39 5.00
C ARG A 36 3.02 -5.91 5.48
N ASN A 37 3.00 -5.27 6.64
CA ASN A 37 1.83 -4.73 7.30
C ASN A 37 2.07 -3.24 7.51
N PRO A 38 1.86 -2.40 6.47
CA PRO A 38 1.90 -0.96 6.67
C PRO A 38 1.00 -0.61 7.87
N PRO A 39 1.39 0.35 8.73
CA PRO A 39 0.65 0.73 9.95
C PRO A 39 -0.72 1.37 9.66
N PHE A 40 -1.27 1.11 8.48
CA PHE A 40 -2.67 1.22 8.20
C PHE A 40 -3.42 0.24 9.10
N THR A 41 -4.02 0.80 10.15
CA THR A 41 -4.79 0.05 11.13
C THR A 41 -5.83 -0.82 10.42
N LEU A 42 -6.05 -2.01 10.95
CA LEU A 42 -7.19 -2.87 10.62
C LEU A 42 -8.48 -2.08 10.88
N GLY A 43 -8.91 -1.27 9.91
CA GLY A 43 -10.06 -0.37 10.03
C GLY A 43 -9.88 1.04 9.44
N THR A 44 -8.66 1.54 9.24
CA THR A 44 -8.48 2.81 8.51
C THR A 44 -8.50 2.55 7.00
N LYS A 45 -9.13 3.43 6.21
CA LYS A 45 -9.14 3.39 4.72
C LYS A 45 -7.77 3.76 4.16
N PHE A 46 -7.13 2.91 3.34
CA PHE A 46 -5.88 3.21 2.61
C PHE A 46 -5.82 4.70 2.26
N PRO A 47 -4.68 5.39 2.45
CA PRO A 47 -4.64 6.81 2.18
C PRO A 47 -5.05 6.97 0.71
N LEU A 48 -6.08 7.80 0.49
CA LEU A 48 -6.46 8.21 -0.86
C LEU A 48 -5.15 8.59 -1.54
N THR A 49 -4.87 7.89 -2.63
CA THR A 49 -3.62 7.89 -3.38
C THR A 49 -2.93 9.25 -3.25
N HIS A 50 -1.69 9.28 -2.75
CA HIS A 50 -0.89 10.46 -2.35
C HIS A 50 -0.68 11.56 -3.41
N TRP A 51 -1.39 11.50 -4.53
CA TRP A 51 -1.41 12.52 -5.57
C TRP A 51 -2.48 13.59 -5.23
N PRO A 52 -2.17 14.88 -5.42
CA PRO A 52 -3.06 15.95 -5.00
C PRO A 52 -4.38 15.89 -5.78
N GLU A 53 -5.48 15.81 -5.02
CA GLU A 53 -6.87 16.16 -5.37
C GLU A 53 -7.56 15.42 -6.52
N THR A 54 -6.85 14.65 -7.35
CA THR A 54 -7.43 13.97 -8.51
C THR A 54 -7.74 12.52 -8.20
N LYS A 55 -8.97 12.26 -7.72
CA LYS A 55 -9.53 10.91 -7.82
C LYS A 55 -9.64 10.57 -9.31
N ILE A 56 -8.79 9.67 -9.81
CA ILE A 56 -8.91 9.10 -11.17
C ILE A 56 -10.34 8.57 -11.39
N TYR A 57 -10.95 8.11 -10.30
CA TYR A 57 -12.29 7.59 -10.22
C TYR A 57 -13.31 8.65 -9.75
N THR A 58 -14.11 9.15 -10.68
CA THR A 58 -15.10 10.22 -10.41
C THR A 58 -16.54 9.73 -10.61
N SER A 59 -17.52 10.55 -10.23
CA SER A 59 -18.94 10.30 -10.46
C SER A 59 -19.35 10.31 -11.94
N GLY A 60 -18.46 10.74 -12.83
CA GLY A 60 -18.63 10.71 -14.29
C GLY A 60 -18.31 9.36 -14.93
N GLY A 61 -17.71 8.42 -14.18
CA GLY A 61 -17.14 7.19 -14.75
C GLY A 61 -15.69 7.37 -15.18
N LEU A 62 -15.05 6.28 -15.61
CA LEU A 62 -13.66 6.28 -16.06
C LEU A 62 -13.55 6.46 -17.58
N ILE A 63 -12.42 7.03 -18.00
CA ILE A 63 -12.04 7.10 -19.41
C ILE A 63 -11.93 5.66 -19.96
N PRO A 64 -12.50 5.34 -21.13
CA PRO A 64 -12.32 4.05 -21.78
C PRO A 64 -10.83 3.67 -21.90
N ALA A 65 -10.53 2.38 -21.83
CA ALA A 65 -9.17 1.83 -21.85
C ALA A 65 -8.30 2.14 -20.61
N TYR A 66 -8.86 2.66 -19.52
CA TYR A 66 -8.18 2.60 -18.23
C TYR A 66 -7.99 1.13 -17.80
N ALA A 67 -6.73 0.70 -17.76
CA ALA A 67 -6.33 -0.68 -17.48
C ALA A 67 -6.00 -0.94 -15.99
N GLY A 68 -6.13 0.08 -15.14
CA GLY A 68 -5.90 -0.06 -13.71
C GLY A 68 -7.07 -0.74 -13.00
N PHE A 69 -6.88 -1.00 -11.71
CA PHE A 69 -7.91 -1.59 -10.87
C PHE A 69 -9.12 -0.65 -10.67
N VAL A 70 -10.32 -1.23 -10.68
CA VAL A 70 -11.59 -0.54 -10.40
C VAL A 70 -12.36 -1.33 -9.33
N PRO A 71 -12.63 -0.74 -8.15
CA PRO A 71 -13.40 -1.41 -7.09
C PRO A 71 -14.79 -1.83 -7.56
N HIS A 72 -15.31 -2.96 -7.08
CA HIS A 72 -16.66 -3.49 -7.40
C HIS A 72 -16.97 -3.82 -8.87
N LEU A 73 -16.09 -3.49 -9.83
CA LEU A 73 -16.33 -3.69 -11.26
C LEU A 73 -16.54 -5.17 -11.61
N GLN A 74 -15.84 -6.08 -10.92
CA GLN A 74 -15.99 -7.53 -11.08
C GLN A 74 -17.41 -8.05 -10.83
N ASN A 75 -18.22 -7.33 -10.05
CA ASN A 75 -19.60 -7.70 -9.70
C ASN A 75 -20.64 -6.89 -10.51
N ILE A 76 -20.20 -6.21 -11.58
CA ILE A 76 -21.05 -5.36 -12.43
C ILE A 76 -20.94 -5.88 -13.86
N TYR A 77 -22.08 -6.25 -14.43
CA TYR A 77 -22.20 -6.86 -15.75
C TYR A 77 -23.29 -6.18 -16.56
N ALA A 78 -23.36 -6.48 -17.87
CA ALA A 78 -24.36 -5.96 -18.80
C ALA A 78 -24.40 -4.42 -18.96
N LEU A 79 -23.33 -3.72 -18.58
CA LEU A 79 -23.18 -2.28 -18.75
C LEU A 79 -21.97 -1.97 -19.63
N THR A 80 -22.01 -0.85 -20.34
CA THR A 80 -20.81 -0.29 -20.98
C THR A 80 -19.77 0.07 -19.92
N TYR A 81 -18.49 0.13 -20.30
CA TYR A 81 -17.40 0.43 -19.37
C TYR A 81 -17.64 1.73 -18.57
N GLY A 82 -18.10 2.80 -19.23
CA GLY A 82 -18.44 4.07 -18.57
C GLY A 82 -19.57 3.93 -17.54
N ASN A 83 -20.65 3.22 -17.89
CA ASN A 83 -21.77 3.00 -16.96
C ASN A 83 -21.38 2.06 -15.81
N ALA A 84 -20.59 1.02 -16.09
CA ALA A 84 -20.12 0.07 -15.10
C ALA A 84 -19.23 0.74 -14.05
N THR A 85 -18.28 1.58 -14.49
CA THR A 85 -17.39 2.33 -13.60
C THR A 85 -18.13 3.41 -12.80
N ARG A 86 -19.21 3.98 -13.35
CA ARG A 86 -20.10 4.90 -12.62
C ARG A 86 -20.91 4.20 -11.52
N GLU A 87 -21.46 3.03 -11.82
CA GLU A 87 -22.17 2.21 -10.82
C GLU A 87 -21.22 1.70 -9.74
N ALA A 88 -20.03 1.28 -10.15
CA ALA A 88 -18.96 0.92 -9.25
C ALA A 88 -18.63 2.09 -8.29
N PHE A 89 -18.63 3.34 -8.78
CA PHE A 89 -18.32 4.52 -7.96
C PHE A 89 -19.37 4.72 -6.88
N ARG A 90 -20.65 4.58 -7.25
CA ARG A 90 -21.78 4.65 -6.32
C ARG A 90 -21.69 3.57 -5.24
N LYS A 91 -21.29 2.35 -5.60
CA LYS A 91 -21.07 1.26 -4.63
C LYS A 91 -19.94 1.58 -3.65
N GLU A 92 -18.81 2.11 -4.15
CA GLU A 92 -17.67 2.49 -3.30
C GLU A 92 -18.03 3.64 -2.34
N GLN A 93 -18.87 4.60 -2.76
CA GLN A 93 -19.32 5.67 -1.87
C GLN A 93 -20.24 5.21 -0.73
N ARG A 94 -20.91 4.05 -0.87
CA ARG A 94 -21.80 3.48 0.16
C ARG A 94 -21.06 2.62 1.19
N ARG A 95 -19.74 2.53 1.09
CA ARG A 95 -18.86 1.72 1.95
C ARG A 95 -18.27 2.52 3.11
#